data_AF-A0A524GAN9-F1
#
_entry.id   AF-A0A524GAN9-F1
#
_cell.length_a   1.000
_cell.length_b   1.000
_cell.length_c   1.000
_cell.angle_alpha   90.00
_cell.angle_beta   90.00
_cell.angle_gamma   90.00
#
_symmetry.space_group_name_H-M   'P 1'
#
loop_
_entity.id
_entity.type
_entity.pdbx_description
1 polymer ?
#
loop_
_entity_poly.entity_id
_entity_poly.type
_entity_poly.pdbx_seq_one_letter_code
_entity_poly.pdbx_strand_id
1 'polypeptide(L)'
;MVLAYLSAPIIHRGLRKDDFCSTVLKVLEDKGVTVFTPQLLPPADPEIIFKRDVDQVRKSDFLIAEVTSPSLGVGMEIMLSIELMKPVLLFRHSDANPLSKMVSGADGKALFIYESLTDVEKILQSLNFENLLVLKCPACSSHVAEVNAEEIRCIQCGHIEREVLR
;
A
#
# COMPACT_ATOMS: atom_id res chain seq x y z
N MET A 1 -17.22 -0.43 -5.06
CA MET A 1 -16.67 -0.97 -3.80
C MET A 1 -15.19 -1.12 -4.03
N VAL A 2 -14.37 -0.46 -3.22
CA VAL A 2 -12.91 -0.45 -3.38
C VAL A 2 -12.32 -1.69 -2.72
N LEU A 3 -11.36 -2.34 -3.39
CA LEU A 3 -10.65 -3.53 -2.92
C LEU A 3 -9.15 -3.22 -2.72
N ALA A 4 -8.63 -3.43 -1.52
CA ALA A 4 -7.21 -3.31 -1.21
C ALA A 4 -6.55 -4.69 -1.08
N TYR A 5 -5.29 -4.81 -1.50
CA TYR A 5 -4.42 -5.93 -1.14
C TYR A 5 -3.49 -5.51 -0.01
N LEU A 6 -3.50 -6.21 1.13
CA LEU A 6 -2.62 -5.92 2.26
C LEU A 6 -1.48 -6.94 2.34
N SER A 7 -0.27 -6.44 2.12
CA SER A 7 0.97 -7.21 2.08
C SER A 7 1.85 -6.91 3.31
N ALA A 8 2.42 -7.96 3.90
CA ALA A 8 3.34 -7.87 5.02
C ALA A 8 4.13 -9.19 5.14
N PRO A 9 5.33 -9.20 5.77
CA PRO A 9 6.11 -10.43 5.97
C PRO A 9 5.35 -11.53 6.75
N ILE A 10 5.29 -12.75 6.20
CA ILE A 10 4.56 -13.89 6.79
C ILE A 10 5.52 -14.96 7.37
N ILE A 11 6.56 -15.31 6.62
CA ILE A 11 7.36 -16.53 6.86
C ILE A 11 8.16 -16.47 8.16
N HIS A 12 8.82 -15.35 8.43
CA HIS A 12 9.62 -15.19 9.63
C HIS A 12 8.75 -14.67 10.76
N ARG A 13 8.39 -15.53 11.72
CA ARG A 13 7.52 -15.17 12.87
C ARG A 13 7.98 -13.91 13.61
N GLY A 14 9.29 -13.72 13.80
CA GLY A 14 9.83 -12.52 14.45
C GLY A 14 9.76 -11.23 13.63
N LEU A 15 9.41 -11.32 12.34
CA LEU A 15 9.23 -10.20 11.42
C LEU A 15 7.77 -9.97 11.05
N ARG A 16 6.84 -10.77 11.59
CA ARG A 16 5.41 -10.59 11.34
C ARG A 16 4.96 -9.24 11.87
N LYS A 17 4.06 -8.62 11.12
CA LYS A 17 3.54 -7.28 11.40
C LYS A 17 2.04 -7.37 11.69
N ASP A 18 1.68 -8.27 12.61
CA ASP A 18 0.28 -8.61 12.89
C ASP A 18 -0.51 -7.42 13.44
N ASP A 19 0.11 -6.62 14.33
CA ASP A 19 -0.53 -5.41 14.86
C ASP A 19 -0.73 -4.36 13.76
N PHE A 20 0.27 -4.15 12.90
CA PHE A 20 0.12 -3.30 11.72
C PHE A 20 -1.01 -3.78 10.81
N CYS A 21 -1.06 -5.09 10.50
CA CYS A 21 -2.11 -5.63 9.64
C CYS A 21 -3.49 -5.44 10.24
N SER A 22 -3.63 -5.68 11.55
CA SER A 22 -4.89 -5.50 12.28
C SER A 22 -5.34 -4.04 12.30
N THR A 23 -4.41 -3.10 12.52
CA THR A 23 -4.65 -1.66 12.45
C THR A 23 -5.11 -1.24 11.06
N VAL A 24 -4.40 -1.64 10.01
CA VAL A 24 -4.75 -1.31 8.62
C VAL A 24 -6.12 -1.87 8.24
N LEU A 25 -6.38 -3.15 8.55
CA LEU A 25 -7.66 -3.81 8.29
C LEU A 25 -8.81 -3.02 8.89
N LYS A 26 -8.73 -2.73 10.19
CA LYS A 26 -9.77 -1.99 10.90
C LYS A 26 -10.06 -0.63 10.24
N VAL A 27 -9.01 0.17 9.98
CA VAL A 27 -9.19 1.51 9.41
C VAL A 27 -9.77 1.47 8.00
N LEU A 28 -9.36 0.50 7.18
CA LEU A 28 -9.87 0.35 5.82
C LEU A 28 -11.34 -0.12 5.80
N GLU A 29 -11.68 -1.10 6.63
CA GLU A 29 -13.06 -1.60 6.76
C GLU A 29 -14.00 -0.50 7.27
N ASP A 30 -13.58 0.27 8.28
CA ASP A 30 -14.31 1.44 8.80
C ASP A 30 -14.56 2.51 7.70
N LYS A 31 -13.70 2.56 6.68
CA LYS A 31 -13.82 3.46 5.52
C LYS A 31 -14.48 2.80 4.31
N GLY A 32 -15.08 1.61 4.46
CA GLY A 32 -15.82 0.91 3.42
C GLY A 32 -14.96 0.24 2.35
N VAL A 33 -13.66 0.07 2.60
CA VAL A 33 -12.73 -0.64 1.72
C VAL A 33 -12.72 -2.12 2.09
N THR A 34 -12.93 -3.00 1.11
CA THR A 34 -12.74 -4.44 1.30
C THR A 34 -11.25 -4.75 1.23
N VAL A 35 -10.73 -5.59 2.13
CA VAL A 35 -9.30 -5.89 2.18
C VAL A 35 -9.06 -7.39 2.00
N PHE A 36 -8.21 -7.73 1.03
CA PHE A 36 -7.63 -9.07 0.95
C PHE A 36 -6.32 -9.12 1.72
N THR A 37 -6.25 -10.04 2.69
CA THR A 37 -5.12 -10.19 3.62
C THR A 37 -4.66 -11.65 3.62
N PRO A 38 -3.54 -12.00 2.96
CA PRO A 38 -3.00 -13.36 2.99
C PRO A 38 -2.57 -13.82 4.40
N GLN A 39 -2.24 -12.88 5.29
CA GLN A 39 -1.72 -13.13 6.64
C GLN A 39 -2.71 -13.85 7.55
N LEU A 40 -4.02 -13.75 7.26
CA LEU A 40 -5.09 -14.39 8.02
C LEU A 40 -5.55 -15.72 7.42
N LEU A 41 -5.00 -16.11 6.26
CA LEU A 41 -5.39 -17.34 5.59
C LEU A 41 -4.63 -18.54 6.17
N PRO A 42 -5.27 -19.73 6.23
CA PRO A 42 -4.57 -20.94 6.65
C PRO A 42 -3.45 -21.30 5.66
N PRO A 43 -2.46 -22.08 6.10
CA PRO A 43 -1.46 -22.66 5.20
C PRO A 43 -2.12 -23.45 4.07
N ALA A 44 -1.52 -23.36 2.88
CA ALA A 44 -1.94 -24.09 1.69
C ALA A 44 -0.70 -24.46 0.85
N ASP A 45 -0.89 -25.26 -0.19
CA ASP A 45 0.20 -25.61 -1.10
C ASP A 45 0.78 -24.35 -1.78
N PRO A 46 2.10 -24.29 -2.01
CA PRO A 46 2.75 -23.12 -2.61
C PRO A 46 2.13 -22.68 -3.94
N GLU A 47 1.72 -23.62 -4.79
CA GLU A 47 1.05 -23.32 -6.06
C GLU A 47 -0.31 -22.62 -5.86
N ILE A 48 -1.08 -23.06 -4.86
CA ILE A 48 -2.37 -22.47 -4.51
C ILE A 48 -2.16 -21.05 -3.97
N ILE A 49 -1.18 -20.86 -3.07
CA ILE A 49 -0.83 -19.55 -2.51
C ILE A 49 -0.43 -18.60 -3.64
N PHE A 50 0.50 -19.00 -4.50
CA PHE A 50 0.98 -18.18 -5.60
C PHE A 50 -0.16 -17.74 -6.52
N LYS A 51 -0.98 -18.70 -7.00
CA LYS A 51 -2.09 -18.39 -7.90
C LYS A 51 -3.11 -17.47 -7.25
N ARG A 52 -3.51 -17.78 -6.01
CA ARG A 52 -4.47 -16.98 -5.23
C ARG A 52 -3.98 -15.56 -5.06
N ASP A 53 -2.75 -15.38 -4.57
CA ASP A 53 -2.23 -14.05 -4.21
C ASP A 53 -2.01 -13.20 -5.46
N VAL A 54 -1.50 -13.77 -6.57
CA VAL A 54 -1.42 -13.10 -7.87
C VAL A 54 -2.80 -12.68 -8.39
N ASP A 55 -3.79 -13.57 -8.32
CA ASP A 55 -5.15 -13.27 -8.76
C ASP A 55 -5.80 -12.17 -7.91
N GLN A 56 -5.48 -12.11 -6.62
CA GLN A 56 -6.01 -11.11 -5.70
C GLN A 56 -5.35 -9.74 -5.91
N VAL A 57 -4.03 -9.68 -6.07
CA VAL A 57 -3.33 -8.43 -6.47
C VAL A 57 -3.92 -7.87 -7.77
N ARG A 58 -4.22 -8.73 -8.76
CA ARG A 58 -4.84 -8.31 -10.03
C ARG A 58 -6.23 -7.69 -9.83
N LYS A 59 -7.03 -8.22 -8.91
CA LYS A 59 -8.39 -7.77 -8.63
C LYS A 59 -8.45 -6.51 -7.77
N SER A 60 -7.47 -6.30 -6.89
CA SER A 60 -7.42 -5.14 -5.99
C SER A 60 -7.21 -3.83 -6.75
N ASP A 61 -7.82 -2.75 -6.30
CA ASP A 61 -7.66 -1.41 -6.86
C ASP A 61 -6.30 -0.81 -6.48
N PHE A 62 -5.80 -1.12 -5.28
CA PHE A 62 -4.50 -0.68 -4.80
C PHE A 62 -3.88 -1.69 -3.82
N LEU A 63 -2.59 -1.51 -3.54
CA LEU A 63 -1.82 -2.35 -2.61
C LEU A 63 -1.29 -1.51 -1.44
N ILE A 64 -1.41 -2.02 -0.22
CA ILE A 64 -0.68 -1.55 0.96
C ILE A 64 0.38 -2.59 1.31
N ALA A 65 1.63 -2.16 1.52
CA ALA A 65 2.70 -3.05 1.97
C ALA A 65 3.46 -2.52 3.19
N GLU A 66 3.67 -3.38 4.19
CA GLU A 66 4.65 -3.16 5.25
C GLU A 66 6.03 -3.59 4.77
N VAL A 67 6.99 -2.66 4.75
CA VAL A 67 8.33 -2.84 4.18
C VAL A 67 9.47 -2.53 5.16
N THR A 68 9.21 -2.61 6.48
CA THR A 68 10.26 -2.47 7.51
C THR A 68 11.35 -3.54 7.33
N SER A 69 10.95 -4.76 6.97
CA SER A 69 11.87 -5.89 6.76
C SER A 69 11.83 -6.40 5.33
N PRO A 70 12.98 -6.79 4.73
CA PRO A 70 13.00 -7.42 3.42
C PRO A 70 12.15 -8.69 3.39
N SER A 71 11.29 -8.81 2.37
CA SER A 71 10.45 -9.99 2.15
C SER A 71 10.29 -10.23 0.65
N LEU A 72 10.65 -11.42 0.18
CA LEU A 72 10.56 -11.78 -1.24
C LEU A 72 9.09 -11.76 -1.73
N GLY A 73 8.16 -12.30 -0.95
CA GLY A 73 6.73 -12.30 -1.28
C GLY A 73 6.18 -10.88 -1.42
N VAL A 74 6.47 -10.02 -0.43
CA VAL A 74 6.08 -8.59 -0.46
C VAL A 74 6.68 -7.91 -1.69
N GLY A 75 7.95 -8.19 -2.02
CA GLY A 75 8.59 -7.67 -3.21
C GLY A 75 7.93 -8.11 -4.52
N MET A 76 7.50 -9.37 -4.62
CA MET A 76 6.76 -9.87 -5.79
C MET A 76 5.40 -9.18 -5.96
N GLU A 77 4.68 -8.96 -4.87
CA GLU A 77 3.37 -8.31 -4.85
C GLU A 77 3.47 -6.82 -5.20
N ILE A 78 4.49 -6.12 -4.66
CA ILE A 78 4.80 -4.73 -5.02
C ILE A 78 5.11 -4.63 -6.52
N MET A 79 6.01 -5.48 -7.04
CA MET A 79 6.40 -5.44 -8.44
C MET A 79 5.20 -5.69 -9.36
N LEU A 80 4.37 -6.69 -9.06
CA LEU A 80 3.16 -6.97 -9.84
C LEU A 80 2.19 -5.78 -9.83
N SER A 81 2.01 -5.12 -8.68
CA SER A 81 1.13 -3.95 -8.58
C SER A 81 1.63 -2.78 -9.44
N ILE A 82 2.94 -2.54 -9.45
CA ILE A 82 3.57 -1.50 -10.27
C ILE A 82 3.40 -1.80 -11.76
N GLU A 83 3.66 -3.04 -12.19
CA GLU A 83 3.46 -3.45 -13.60
C GLU A 83 1.99 -3.34 -14.05
N LEU A 84 1.04 -3.46 -13.12
CA LEU A 84 -0.38 -3.28 -13.37
C LEU A 84 -0.86 -1.83 -13.21
N MET A 85 0.06 -0.87 -13.02
CA MET A 85 -0.24 0.54 -12.77
C MET A 85 -1.21 0.77 -11.59
N LYS A 86 -1.16 -0.11 -10.59
CA LYS A 86 -1.96 0.01 -9.37
C LYS A 86 -1.22 0.89 -8.36
N PRO A 87 -1.91 1.82 -7.67
CA PRO A 87 -1.31 2.57 -6.58
C PRO A 87 -0.72 1.68 -5.49
N VAL A 88 0.50 1.96 -5.06
CA VAL A 88 1.19 1.24 -4.00
C VAL A 88 1.46 2.16 -2.81
N LEU A 89 0.92 1.83 -1.64
CA LEU A 89 1.14 2.55 -0.39
C LEU A 89 2.12 1.74 0.47
N LEU A 90 3.35 2.21 0.60
CA LEU A 90 4.38 1.57 1.40
C LEU A 90 4.41 2.17 2.80
N PHE A 91 4.41 1.33 3.83
CA PHE A 91 4.64 1.72 5.21
C PHE A 91 5.96 1.14 5.70
N ARG A 92 6.77 1.98 6.33
CA ARG A 92 8.08 1.58 6.87
C ARG A 92 8.27 2.20 8.24
N HIS A 93 8.64 1.39 9.22
CA HIS A 93 8.96 1.90 10.55
C HIS A 93 10.24 2.76 10.51
N SER A 94 10.33 3.78 11.36
CA SER A 94 11.44 4.74 11.35
C SER A 94 12.80 4.11 11.71
N ASP A 95 12.80 3.06 12.52
CA ASP A 95 13.99 2.29 12.91
C ASP A 95 14.48 1.28 11.85
N ALA A 96 13.80 1.20 10.70
CA ALA A 96 14.09 0.18 9.70
C ALA A 96 15.47 0.37 9.06
N ASN A 97 16.11 -0.75 8.70
CA ASN A 97 17.25 -0.74 7.80
C ASN A 97 16.92 -0.05 6.47
N PRO A 98 17.92 0.45 5.72
CA PRO A 98 17.68 1.11 4.45
C PRO A 98 16.81 0.28 3.50
N LEU A 99 15.78 0.93 2.93
CA LEU A 99 14.91 0.30 1.94
C LEU A 99 15.71 -0.10 0.70
N SER A 100 15.33 -1.22 0.06
CA SER A 100 15.91 -1.67 -1.20
C SER A 100 15.96 -0.53 -2.22
N LYS A 101 17.08 -0.42 -2.96
CA LYS A 101 17.23 0.57 -4.04
C LYS A 101 16.25 0.34 -5.18
N MET A 102 15.89 -0.91 -5.46
CA MET A 102 14.86 -1.24 -6.43
C MET A 102 13.50 -0.68 -5.99
N VAL A 103 13.06 -1.00 -4.77
CA VAL A 103 11.78 -0.50 -4.24
C VAL A 103 11.79 1.02 -4.17
N SER A 104 12.88 1.64 -3.70
CA SER A 104 13.01 3.10 -3.59
C SER A 104 12.95 3.80 -4.95
N GLY A 105 13.51 3.20 -5.99
CA GLY A 105 13.55 3.76 -7.35
C GLY A 105 12.32 3.44 -8.20
N ALA A 106 11.43 2.56 -7.75
CA ALA A 106 10.26 2.15 -8.54
C ALA A 106 9.17 3.23 -8.58
N ASP A 107 8.45 3.36 -9.69
CA ASP A 107 7.32 4.28 -9.81
C ASP A 107 6.03 3.71 -9.19
N GLY A 108 4.92 4.44 -9.27
CA GLY A 108 3.60 3.93 -8.81
C GLY A 108 3.40 3.85 -7.30
N LYS A 109 4.33 4.35 -6.50
CA LYS A 109 4.31 4.23 -5.03
C LYS A 109 4.26 5.57 -4.28
N ALA A 110 3.68 5.53 -3.09
CA ALA A 110 3.87 6.50 -2.01
C ALA A 110 4.54 5.80 -0.81
N LEU A 111 5.46 6.48 -0.13
CA LEU A 111 6.17 5.95 1.04
C LEU A 111 5.81 6.75 2.29
N PHE A 112 5.31 6.04 3.29
CA PHE A 112 4.96 6.55 4.60
C PHE A 112 5.91 5.98 5.66
N ILE A 113 6.49 6.87 6.47
CA ILE A 113 7.31 6.49 7.62
C ILE A 113 6.44 6.61 8.87
N TYR A 114 6.46 5.58 9.72
CA TYR A 114 5.71 5.54 10.97
C TYR A 114 6.63 5.19 12.15
N GLU A 115 6.32 5.69 13.34
CA GLU A 115 7.03 5.33 14.59
C GLU A 115 6.11 4.55 15.54
N SER A 116 4.80 4.69 15.33
CA SER A 116 3.77 4.03 16.11
C SER A 116 2.58 3.64 15.22
N LEU A 117 1.76 2.69 15.68
CA LEU A 117 0.53 2.32 14.99
C LEU A 117 -0.46 3.48 14.90
N THR A 118 -0.42 4.41 15.87
CA THR A 118 -1.21 5.65 15.84
C THR A 118 -0.87 6.51 14.61
N ASP A 119 0.38 6.51 14.15
CA ASP A 119 0.76 7.23 12.94
C ASP A 119 0.13 6.58 11.70
N VAL A 120 0.16 5.24 11.65
CA VAL A 120 -0.49 4.46 10.58
C VAL A 120 -1.98 4.77 10.52
N GLU A 121 -2.67 4.77 11.67
CA GLU A 121 -4.09 5.13 11.78
C GLU A 121 -4.34 6.53 11.24
N LYS A 122 -3.60 7.54 11.72
CA LYS A 122 -3.75 8.93 11.29
C LYS A 122 -3.52 9.11 9.79
N ILE A 123 -2.48 8.47 9.26
CA ILE A 123 -2.17 8.50 7.84
C ILE A 123 -3.37 7.98 7.06
N LEU A 124 -3.80 6.73 7.32
CA LEU A 124 -4.91 6.10 6.59
C LEU A 124 -6.25 6.82 6.77
N GLN A 125 -6.52 7.37 7.95
CA GLN A 125 -7.72 8.17 8.21
C GLN A 125 -7.77 9.43 7.35
N SER A 126 -6.61 10.04 7.08
CA SER A 126 -6.51 11.25 6.25
C SER A 126 -6.65 11.02 4.74
N LEU A 127 -6.71 9.75 4.30
CA LEU A 127 -6.79 9.39 2.89
C LEU A 127 -8.23 9.10 2.44
N ASN A 128 -8.48 9.32 1.16
CA ASN A 128 -9.64 8.84 0.42
C ASN A 128 -9.22 7.74 -0.56
N PHE A 129 -9.90 6.60 -0.54
CA PHE A 129 -9.52 5.41 -1.30
C PHE A 129 -10.34 5.21 -2.59
N GLU A 130 -11.37 6.02 -2.85
CA GLU A 130 -12.27 5.80 -4.00
C GLU A 130 -11.61 6.03 -5.36
N ASN A 131 -10.70 6.99 -5.46
CA ASN A 131 -10.08 7.43 -6.72
C ASN A 131 -8.58 7.64 -6.56
N LEU A 132 -7.87 6.58 -6.15
CA LEU A 132 -6.40 6.59 -6.14
C LEU A 132 -5.88 6.33 -7.54
N LEU A 133 -5.05 7.24 -8.06
CA LEU A 133 -4.40 7.11 -9.36
C LEU A 133 -2.88 7.20 -9.24
N VAL A 134 -2.20 6.55 -10.17
CA VAL A 134 -0.74 6.65 -10.31
C VAL A 134 -0.40 7.96 -11.03
N LEU A 135 -0.09 9.00 -10.25
CA LEU A 135 0.25 10.34 -10.72
C LEU A 135 1.46 10.88 -9.95
N LYS A 136 2.46 11.38 -10.67
CA LYS A 136 3.68 11.92 -10.08
C LYS A 136 3.40 13.26 -9.41
N CYS A 137 3.73 13.36 -8.12
CA CYS A 137 3.68 14.61 -7.41
C CYS A 137 4.82 15.55 -7.86
N PRO A 138 4.54 16.84 -8.15
CA PRO A 138 5.59 17.80 -8.47
C PRO A 138 6.40 18.25 -7.22
N ALA A 139 5.88 18.01 -6.02
CA ALA A 139 6.44 18.51 -4.76
C ALA A 139 7.14 17.44 -3.89
N CYS A 140 7.01 16.15 -4.21
CA CYS A 140 7.65 15.07 -3.46
C CYS A 140 7.93 13.85 -4.36
N SER A 141 8.43 12.75 -3.78
CA SER A 141 8.75 11.51 -4.50
C SER A 141 7.56 10.55 -4.69
N SER A 142 6.35 10.96 -4.31
CA SER A 142 5.15 10.14 -4.47
C SER A 142 4.71 10.06 -5.93
N HIS A 143 4.21 8.89 -6.30
CA HIS A 143 3.54 8.64 -7.56
C HIS A 143 2.07 8.23 -7.37
N VAL A 144 1.48 8.58 -6.24
CA VAL A 144 0.07 8.28 -5.95
C VAL A 144 -0.64 9.55 -5.50
N ALA A 145 -1.82 9.76 -6.07
CA ALA A 145 -2.70 10.88 -5.75
C ALA A 145 -4.16 10.42 -5.60
N GLU A 146 -4.88 11.12 -4.73
CA GLU A 146 -6.34 11.18 -4.72
C GLU A 146 -6.78 12.12 -5.83
N VAL A 147 -7.73 11.69 -6.65
CA VAL A 147 -8.28 12.51 -7.73
C VAL A 147 -9.79 12.66 -7.55
N ASN A 148 -10.25 13.89 -7.57
CA ASN A 148 -11.68 14.20 -7.67
C ASN A 148 -11.90 15.19 -8.83
N ALA A 149 -13.14 15.63 -9.03
CA ALA A 149 -13.49 16.47 -10.17
C ALA A 149 -12.86 17.88 -10.15
N GLU A 150 -12.33 18.33 -9.01
CA GLU A 150 -11.84 19.69 -8.80
C GLU A 150 -10.33 19.76 -8.52
N GLU A 151 -9.76 18.68 -7.98
CA GLU A 151 -8.36 18.67 -7.56
C GLU A 151 -7.71 17.28 -7.60
N ILE A 152 -6.39 17.33 -7.77
CA ILE A 152 -5.46 16.22 -7.60
C ILE A 152 -4.68 16.49 -6.32
N ARG A 153 -4.81 15.59 -5.34
CA ARG A 153 -4.14 15.68 -4.05
C ARG A 153 -3.13 14.55 -3.88
N CYS A 154 -1.85 14.87 -3.74
CA CYS A 154 -0.83 13.88 -3.42
C CYS A 154 -1.08 13.24 -2.05
N ILE A 155 -1.13 11.91 -1.98
CA ILE A 155 -1.42 11.21 -0.72
C ILE A 155 -0.26 11.24 0.29
N GLN A 156 0.95 11.55 -0.17
CA GLN A 156 2.14 11.54 0.69
C GLN A 156 2.43 12.90 1.34
N CYS A 157 2.41 13.98 0.57
CA CYS A 157 2.72 15.32 1.09
C CYS A 157 1.52 16.26 1.16
N GLY A 158 0.35 15.84 0.66
CA GLY A 158 -0.85 16.68 0.63
C GLY A 158 -0.79 17.84 -0.37
N HIS A 159 0.19 17.87 -1.29
CA HIS A 159 0.22 18.88 -2.36
C HIS A 159 -1.06 18.77 -3.20
N ILE A 160 -1.70 19.92 -3.44
CA ILE A 160 -2.94 20.02 -4.20
C ILE A 160 -2.65 20.78 -5.49
N GLU A 161 -3.00 20.15 -6.60
CA GLU A 161 -3.07 20.77 -7.92
C GLU A 161 -4.54 20.87 -8.30
N ARG A 162 -5.05 22.09 -8.47
CA ARG A 162 -6.42 22.31 -8.92
C ARG A 162 -6.44 22.31 -10.43
N GLU A 163 -7.15 21.36 -11.03
CA GLU A 163 -7.42 21.43 -12.46
C GLU A 163 -8.37 22.60 -12.69
N VAL A 164 -7.85 23.70 -13.25
CA VAL A 164 -8.69 24.63 -13.99
C VAL A 164 -9.06 23.89 -15.27
N LEU A 165 -10.11 23.07 -15.23
CA LEU A 165 -10.71 22.51 -16.44
C LEU A 165 -10.97 23.69 -17.39
N ARG A 166 -10.14 23.80 -18.43
CA ARG A 166 -10.34 24.66 -19.60
C ARG A 166 -10.62 23.77 -20.79
#